data_AF-A0A8D0UEM6-F1
#
_entry.id   AF-A0A8D0UEM6-F1
#
_cell.length_a   1.000
_cell.length_b   1.000
_cell.length_c   1.000
_cell.angle_alpha   90.00
_cell.angle_beta   90.00
_cell.angle_gamma   90.00
#
_symmetry.space_group_name_H-M   'P 1'
#
loop_
_entity.id
_entity.type
_entity.pdbx_description
1 polymer ?
#
loop_
_entity_poly.entity_id
_entity_poly.type
_entity_poly.pdbx_seq_one_letter_code
_entity_poly.pdbx_strand_id
1 'polypeptide(L)'
;MFLGFHRCGGEREPAGCGTEAASGHCPGPRAGPTSPHPGRGHQCPGRGERAGEDFVIQAKADCYFTNGTQRVQFVVRFIFNLEEFVRFDSDLGKFVALTELGQPDAELWNSRPDILESSRASVDVLCRRNYWLGAPLTVERKVQPEVTVHPERTPSLQLRNLLLCSVTGFYPGAIEIRWFRNGQEQREGVLATGLVRNGDWTFQTVVMLEMTPELGDVYTCLVDHPSLLSPVSVEWRAQSDCSWTKLLIGVAAFLGGLTFLLVGIIIHVRARKGRVETQLSGDEPH
;
A
#
# COMPACT_ATOMS: atom_id res chain seq x y z
N MET A 1 14.66 8.19 -27.28
CA MET A 1 14.39 8.61 -28.66
C MET A 1 12.88 8.67 -28.80
N PHE A 2 12.28 9.80 -28.44
CA PHE A 2 10.86 10.06 -28.67
C PHE A 2 10.73 10.46 -30.14
N LEU A 3 10.02 9.66 -30.94
CA LEU A 3 9.60 10.09 -32.27
C LEU A 3 8.51 11.15 -32.08
N GLY A 4 8.91 12.42 -32.17
CA GLY A 4 7.98 13.55 -32.23
C GLY A 4 7.30 13.56 -33.59
N PHE A 5 5.98 13.36 -33.60
CA PHE A 5 5.18 13.48 -34.81
C PHE A 5 4.69 14.93 -34.96
N HIS A 6 5.34 15.70 -35.82
CA HIS A 6 4.79 16.94 -36.35
C HIS A 6 3.78 16.59 -37.46
N ARG A 7 2.51 16.96 -37.27
CA ARG A 7 1.49 16.91 -38.32
C ARG A 7 1.39 18.30 -38.97
N CYS A 8 1.78 18.40 -40.25
CA CYS A 8 1.42 19.54 -41.08
C CYS A 8 -0.05 19.41 -41.50
N GLY A 9 -0.90 20.31 -41.02
CA GLY A 9 -2.28 20.47 -41.51
C GLY A 9 -2.31 21.47 -42.65
N GLY A 10 -2.68 21.00 -43.85
CA GLY A 10 -2.95 21.83 -45.02
C GLY A 10 -4.33 22.51 -44.95
N GLU A 11 -4.39 23.69 -45.54
CA GLU A 11 -5.51 24.64 -45.59
C GLU A 11 -6.81 24.09 -46.19
N ARG A 12 -7.94 24.52 -45.61
CA ARG A 12 -9.15 24.98 -46.32
C ARG A 12 -9.83 26.09 -45.52
N GLU A 13 -9.71 27.33 -45.98
CA GLU A 13 -10.72 28.39 -45.82
C GLU A 13 -11.87 28.15 -46.86
N PRO A 14 -13.04 28.84 -46.83
CA PRO A 14 -13.31 30.16 -46.21
C PRO A 14 -14.70 30.33 -45.53
N ALA A 15 -14.84 31.38 -44.72
CA ALA A 15 -15.94 32.36 -44.78
C ALA A 15 -15.72 33.42 -43.69
N GLY A 16 -15.36 34.63 -44.13
CA GLY A 16 -15.07 35.76 -43.26
C GLY A 16 -16.32 36.34 -42.58
N CYS A 17 -16.08 37.05 -41.47
CA CYS A 17 -16.87 38.21 -41.10
C CYS A 17 -15.96 39.19 -40.37
N GLY A 18 -16.06 40.45 -40.79
CA GLY A 18 -15.13 41.52 -40.49
C GLY A 18 -15.04 41.92 -39.02
N THR A 19 -13.89 42.49 -38.71
CA THR A 19 -13.60 43.30 -37.53
C THR A 19 -14.45 44.56 -37.52
N GLU A 20 -15.12 44.84 -36.40
CA GLU A 20 -15.35 46.22 -35.97
C GLU A 20 -15.20 46.31 -34.45
N ALA A 21 -14.28 47.19 -34.05
CA ALA A 21 -13.95 47.50 -32.68
C ALA A 21 -14.99 48.46 -32.10
N ALA A 22 -15.37 48.27 -30.84
CA ALA A 22 -15.97 49.34 -30.03
C ALA A 22 -15.43 49.26 -28.60
N SER A 23 -14.56 50.21 -28.28
CA SER A 23 -14.16 50.55 -26.92
C SER A 23 -15.39 51.06 -26.15
N GLY A 24 -15.61 50.58 -24.93
CA GLY A 24 -16.69 51.05 -24.07
C GLY A 24 -16.32 50.93 -22.60
N HIS A 25 -15.83 52.02 -22.04
CA HIS A 25 -15.65 52.25 -20.60
C HIS A 25 -17.01 52.11 -19.89
N CYS A 26 -17.10 51.34 -18.80
CA CYS A 26 -18.32 51.24 -17.98
C CYS A 26 -18.42 52.45 -17.03
N PRO A 27 -19.52 53.24 -17.05
CA PRO A 27 -19.78 54.20 -15.99
C PRO A 27 -20.49 53.50 -14.81
N GLY A 28 -20.00 53.72 -13.59
CA GLY A 28 -20.64 53.25 -12.37
C GLY A 28 -21.98 53.97 -12.09
N PRO A 29 -22.93 53.34 -11.37
CA PRO A 29 -24.26 53.91 -11.17
C PRO A 29 -24.24 55.00 -10.09
N ARG A 30 -24.88 56.15 -10.38
CA ARG A 30 -25.28 57.14 -9.36
C ARG A 30 -26.64 56.78 -8.77
N ALA A 31 -26.75 56.97 -7.46
CA ALA A 31 -27.86 56.60 -6.59
C ALA A 31 -29.17 57.37 -6.87
N GLY A 32 -30.30 56.67 -6.70
CA GLY A 32 -31.66 57.21 -6.57
C GLY A 32 -32.37 56.59 -5.34
N PRO A 33 -33.42 57.23 -4.81
CA PRO A 33 -33.76 57.14 -3.39
C PRO A 33 -34.61 55.92 -2.99
N THR A 34 -34.54 55.65 -1.68
CA THR A 34 -35.08 54.54 -0.89
C THR A 34 -36.60 54.35 -0.94
N SER A 35 -37.06 53.10 -1.02
CA SER A 35 -38.27 52.64 -0.31
C SER A 35 -38.23 51.13 0.00
N PRO A 36 -38.93 50.66 1.06
CA PRO A 36 -38.63 49.41 1.73
C PRO A 36 -39.68 48.32 1.45
N HIS A 37 -39.28 47.22 0.81
CA HIS A 37 -40.04 45.97 0.84
C HIS A 37 -39.11 44.77 0.94
N PRO A 38 -39.42 43.76 1.80
CA PRO A 38 -38.56 42.61 2.02
C PRO A 38 -38.89 41.49 1.04
N GLY A 39 -37.85 40.82 0.52
CA GLY A 39 -37.95 39.43 0.08
C GLY A 39 -38.05 39.19 -1.43
N ARG A 40 -36.92 38.82 -2.03
CA ARG A 40 -36.71 37.55 -2.75
C ARG A 40 -35.25 37.49 -3.16
N GLY A 41 -34.48 36.62 -2.51
CA GLY A 41 -33.15 36.27 -2.99
C GLY A 41 -33.32 35.61 -4.35
N HIS A 42 -32.94 36.31 -5.41
CA HIS A 42 -32.73 35.68 -6.70
C HIS A 42 -31.47 34.83 -6.57
N GLN A 43 -31.67 33.52 -6.37
CA GLN A 43 -30.60 32.54 -6.50
C GLN A 43 -30.07 32.67 -7.94
N CYS A 44 -28.81 33.08 -8.10
CA CYS A 44 -28.14 32.92 -9.38
C CYS A 44 -28.19 31.42 -9.73
N PRO A 45 -28.67 31.03 -10.92
CA PRO A 45 -28.53 29.64 -11.33
C PRO A 45 -27.04 29.34 -11.32
N GLY A 46 -26.65 28.35 -10.51
CA GLY A 46 -25.27 27.87 -10.45
C GLY A 46 -24.81 27.66 -11.89
N ARG A 47 -23.72 28.33 -12.26
CA ARG A 47 -23.07 28.15 -13.54
C ARG A 47 -22.75 26.67 -13.64
N GLY A 48 -23.57 25.91 -14.38
CA GLY A 48 -23.31 24.52 -14.66
C GLY A 48 -21.89 24.43 -15.18
N GLU A 49 -21.04 23.78 -14.41
CA GLU A 49 -19.66 23.53 -14.76
C GLU A 49 -19.72 22.69 -16.03
N ARG A 50 -19.42 23.30 -17.19
CA ARG A 50 -19.33 22.55 -18.43
C ARG A 50 -18.22 21.54 -18.21
N ALA A 51 -18.56 20.26 -18.15
CA ALA A 51 -17.55 19.22 -18.25
C ALA A 51 -16.74 19.51 -19.51
N GLY A 52 -15.45 19.81 -19.34
CA GLY A 52 -14.55 20.03 -20.47
C GLY A 52 -14.45 18.75 -21.28
N GLU A 53 -14.42 18.86 -22.60
CA GLU A 53 -14.07 17.73 -23.46
C GLU A 53 -12.58 17.40 -23.23
N ASP A 54 -12.28 16.13 -22.92
CA ASP A 54 -10.92 15.63 -22.69
C ASP A 54 -10.61 14.49 -23.66
N PHE A 55 -9.37 14.46 -24.13
CA PHE A 55 -8.88 13.48 -25.10
C PHE A 55 -7.46 13.06 -24.73
N VAL A 56 -7.23 11.76 -24.65
CA VAL A 56 -5.93 11.20 -24.24
C VAL A 56 -5.36 10.35 -25.36
N ILE A 57 -4.09 10.55 -25.71
CA ILE A 57 -3.33 9.62 -26.54
C ILE A 57 -2.22 8.98 -25.71
N GLN A 58 -2.07 7.67 -25.81
CA GLN A 58 -1.04 6.92 -25.10
C GLN A 58 -0.30 6.02 -26.08
N ALA A 59 1.00 5.85 -25.83
CA ALA A 59 1.81 4.84 -26.50
C ALA A 59 2.49 3.98 -25.44
N LYS A 60 2.42 2.65 -25.59
CA LYS A 60 3.10 1.68 -24.72
C LYS A 60 4.09 0.89 -25.54
N ALA A 61 5.34 0.81 -25.09
CA ALA A 61 6.40 0.03 -25.72
C ALA A 61 6.75 -1.14 -24.78
N ASP A 62 6.00 -2.22 -24.90
CA ASP A 62 6.07 -3.37 -24.01
C ASP A 62 7.14 -4.35 -24.51
N CYS A 63 7.95 -4.85 -23.58
CA CYS A 63 8.93 -5.92 -23.82
C CYS A 63 8.60 -7.10 -22.90
N TYR A 64 8.24 -8.24 -23.48
CA TYR A 64 7.96 -9.47 -22.73
C TYR A 64 9.15 -10.40 -22.81
N PHE A 65 9.69 -10.77 -21.66
CA PHE A 65 10.90 -11.60 -21.53
C PHE A 65 10.51 -12.98 -21.00
N THR A 66 10.91 -14.04 -21.71
CA THR A 66 10.71 -15.42 -21.26
C THR A 66 12.06 -16.14 -21.22
N ASN A 67 12.34 -16.79 -20.10
CA ASN A 67 13.62 -17.44 -19.81
C ASN A 67 14.81 -16.49 -20.04
N GLY A 68 14.80 -15.35 -19.33
CA GLY A 68 15.74 -14.25 -19.54
C GLY A 68 15.51 -13.58 -20.89
N THR A 69 16.56 -13.49 -21.71
CA THR A 69 16.49 -12.89 -23.06
C THR A 69 16.40 -13.94 -24.18
N GLN A 70 16.12 -15.22 -23.88
CA GLN A 70 16.02 -16.25 -24.91
C GLN A 70 14.89 -15.97 -25.90
N ARG A 71 13.68 -15.74 -25.36
CA ARG A 71 12.52 -15.30 -26.15
C ARG A 71 12.10 -13.91 -25.68
N VAL A 72 12.07 -12.97 -26.62
CA VAL A 72 11.71 -11.58 -26.38
C VAL A 72 10.66 -11.18 -27.40
N GLN A 73 9.50 -10.76 -26.92
CA GLN A 73 8.45 -10.18 -27.75
C GLN A 73 8.39 -8.68 -27.49
N PHE A 74 8.43 -7.89 -28.56
CA PHE A 74 8.27 -6.45 -28.51
C PHE A 74 6.91 -6.07 -29.09
N VAL A 75 6.13 -5.30 -28.32
CA VAL A 75 4.81 -4.84 -28.73
C VAL A 75 4.71 -3.33 -28.50
N VAL A 76 4.48 -2.55 -29.56
CA VAL A 76 4.13 -1.13 -29.42
C VAL A 76 2.64 -0.98 -29.63
N ARG A 77 1.96 -0.40 -28.65
CA ARG A 77 0.51 -0.15 -28.67
C ARG A 77 0.25 1.34 -28.77
N PHE A 78 -0.65 1.73 -29.65
CA PHE A 78 -1.16 3.09 -29.71
C PHE A 78 -2.62 3.10 -29.27
N ILE A 79 -2.92 3.93 -28.29
CA ILE A 79 -4.22 3.98 -27.60
C ILE A 79 -4.76 5.40 -27.70
N PHE A 80 -6.00 5.53 -28.14
CA PHE A 80 -6.77 6.77 -28.08
C PHE A 80 -7.88 6.62 -27.04
N ASN A 81 -7.87 7.47 -26.04
CA ASN A 81 -8.59 7.33 -24.78
C ASN A 81 -8.27 5.98 -24.11
N LEU A 82 -9.12 4.97 -24.31
CA LEU A 82 -8.92 3.60 -23.84
C LEU A 82 -8.95 2.58 -24.99
N GLU A 83 -9.14 3.03 -26.23
CA GLU A 83 -9.21 2.20 -27.42
C GLU A 83 -7.81 2.03 -28.01
N GLU A 84 -7.25 0.82 -27.89
CA GLU A 84 -6.04 0.46 -28.62
C GLU A 84 -6.39 0.26 -30.09
N PHE A 85 -6.00 1.22 -30.94
CA PHE A 85 -6.45 1.26 -32.33
C PHE A 85 -5.46 0.61 -33.31
N VAL A 86 -4.16 0.63 -33.01
CA VAL A 86 -3.11 -0.01 -33.82
C VAL A 86 -1.95 -0.47 -32.93
N ARG A 87 -1.32 -1.59 -33.30
CA ARG A 87 -0.10 -2.06 -32.64
C ARG A 87 0.94 -2.58 -33.62
N PHE A 88 2.21 -2.50 -33.27
CA PHE A 88 3.26 -3.34 -33.84
C PHE A 88 3.46 -4.56 -32.94
N ASP A 89 3.55 -5.75 -33.52
CA ASP A 89 3.91 -6.98 -32.81
C ASP A 89 5.13 -7.62 -33.49
N SER A 90 6.21 -7.84 -32.73
CA SER A 90 7.43 -8.45 -33.27
C SER A 90 7.23 -9.86 -33.80
N ASP A 91 6.28 -10.62 -33.23
CA ASP A 91 6.00 -11.99 -33.69
C ASP A 91 5.32 -11.97 -35.07
N LEU A 92 4.62 -10.88 -35.41
CA LEU A 92 4.06 -10.64 -36.75
C LEU A 92 5.01 -9.84 -37.65
N GLY A 93 5.96 -9.12 -37.06
CA GLY A 93 6.92 -8.26 -37.72
C GLY A 93 6.29 -7.07 -38.45
N LYS A 94 5.08 -6.65 -38.08
CA LYS A 94 4.34 -5.56 -38.74
C LYS A 94 3.29 -4.90 -37.84
N PHE A 95 2.79 -3.76 -38.29
CA PHE A 95 1.67 -3.06 -37.66
C PHE A 95 0.34 -3.72 -38.05
N VAL A 96 -0.57 -3.81 -37.09
CA VAL A 96 -1.91 -4.37 -37.25
C VAL A 96 -2.92 -3.40 -36.65
N ALA A 97 -3.88 -2.98 -37.46
CA ALA A 97 -5.04 -2.23 -37.00
C ALA A 97 -5.95 -3.15 -36.19
N LEU A 98 -6.32 -2.72 -34.99
CA LEU A 98 -7.25 -3.44 -34.12
C LEU A 98 -8.67 -2.88 -34.25
N THR A 99 -8.78 -1.62 -34.68
CA THR A 99 -10.05 -0.93 -34.91
C THR A 99 -9.98 -0.12 -36.22
N GLU A 100 -11.12 0.39 -36.69
CA GLU A 100 -11.19 1.17 -37.93
C GLU A 100 -10.30 2.41 -37.89
N LEU A 101 -10.18 3.04 -36.71
CA LEU A 101 -9.33 4.21 -36.49
C LEU A 101 -7.86 3.94 -36.86
N GLY A 102 -7.37 2.72 -36.66
CA GLY A 102 -5.98 2.36 -36.91
C GLY A 102 -5.68 1.84 -38.31
N GLN A 103 -6.67 1.64 -39.18
CA GLN A 103 -6.44 1.16 -40.54
C GLN A 103 -5.50 2.08 -41.34
N PRO A 104 -5.71 3.41 -41.37
CA PRO A 104 -4.84 4.31 -42.14
C PRO A 104 -3.38 4.28 -41.64
N ASP A 105 -3.19 4.22 -40.33
CA ASP A 105 -1.87 4.20 -39.72
C ASP A 105 -1.15 2.86 -39.96
N ALA A 106 -1.85 1.74 -39.84
CA ALA A 106 -1.27 0.42 -40.11
C ALA A 106 -0.81 0.29 -41.57
N GLU A 107 -1.62 0.75 -42.53
CA GLU A 107 -1.25 0.75 -43.96
C GLU A 107 -0.05 1.67 -44.23
N LEU A 108 -0.10 2.90 -43.71
CA LEU A 108 0.97 3.88 -43.89
C LEU A 108 2.30 3.40 -43.28
N TRP A 109 2.28 2.90 -42.04
CA TRP A 109 3.52 2.49 -41.35
C TRP A 109 4.10 1.20 -41.92
N ASN A 110 3.26 0.27 -42.39
CA ASN A 110 3.74 -0.94 -43.05
C ASN A 110 4.32 -0.68 -44.45
N SER A 111 3.88 0.38 -45.14
CA SER A 111 4.44 0.78 -46.43
C SER A 111 5.75 1.57 -46.31
N ARG A 112 6.18 1.92 -45.09
CA ARG A 112 7.41 2.65 -44.79
C ARG A 112 8.51 1.72 -44.25
N PRO A 113 9.51 1.35 -45.08
CA PRO A 113 10.55 0.41 -44.67
C PRO A 113 11.35 0.88 -43.46
N ASP A 114 11.63 2.18 -43.37
CA ASP A 114 12.37 2.79 -42.26
C ASP A 114 11.68 2.59 -40.90
N ILE A 115 10.36 2.76 -40.85
CA ILE A 115 9.57 2.54 -39.63
C ILE A 115 9.52 1.05 -39.28
N LEU A 116 9.25 0.22 -40.28
CA LEU A 116 9.04 -1.21 -40.08
C LEU A 116 10.32 -1.92 -39.63
N GLU A 117 11.46 -1.59 -40.25
CA GLU A 117 12.78 -2.11 -39.87
C GLU A 117 13.21 -1.62 -38.49
N SER A 118 13.01 -0.33 -38.19
CA SER A 118 13.29 0.22 -36.85
C SER A 118 12.46 -0.46 -35.75
N SER A 119 11.18 -0.72 -36.04
CA SER A 119 10.27 -1.40 -35.11
C SER A 119 10.69 -2.86 -34.88
N ARG A 120 11.10 -3.58 -35.94
CA ARG A 120 11.63 -4.95 -35.83
C ARG A 120 12.93 -4.98 -35.02
N ALA A 121 13.84 -4.03 -35.27
CA ALA A 121 15.11 -3.94 -34.56
C ALA A 121 14.97 -3.65 -33.06
N SER A 122 13.83 -3.10 -32.63
CA SER A 122 13.57 -2.71 -31.23
C SER A 122 13.63 -3.88 -30.24
N VAL A 123 13.43 -5.12 -30.69
CA VAL A 123 13.67 -6.31 -29.86
C VAL A 123 15.09 -6.31 -29.29
N ASP A 124 16.10 -6.01 -30.10
CA ASP A 124 17.49 -6.04 -29.66
C ASP A 124 17.96 -4.67 -29.13
N VAL A 125 17.69 -3.60 -29.88
CA VAL A 125 18.23 -2.28 -29.55
C VAL A 125 17.54 -1.62 -28.36
N LEU A 126 16.30 -2.04 -28.05
CA LEU A 126 15.54 -1.52 -26.91
C LEU A 126 15.34 -2.61 -25.85
N CYS A 127 14.65 -3.71 -26.16
CA CYS A 127 14.28 -4.69 -25.13
C CYS A 127 15.50 -5.41 -24.55
N ARG A 128 16.31 -6.12 -25.35
CA ARG A 128 17.50 -6.81 -24.83
C ARG A 128 18.50 -5.86 -24.20
N ARG A 129 18.78 -4.73 -24.86
CA ARG A 129 19.71 -3.72 -24.33
C ARG A 129 19.28 -3.22 -22.94
N ASN A 130 18.01 -2.83 -22.78
CA ASN A 130 17.52 -2.34 -21.50
C ASN A 130 17.42 -3.44 -20.44
N TYR A 131 17.09 -4.68 -20.83
CA TYR A 131 17.14 -5.83 -19.92
C TYR A 131 18.53 -5.95 -19.29
N TRP A 132 19.59 -5.97 -20.11
CA TRP A 132 20.95 -6.12 -19.59
C TRP A 132 21.41 -4.94 -18.74
N LEU A 133 21.08 -3.71 -19.14
CA LEU A 133 21.39 -2.51 -18.35
C LEU A 133 20.64 -2.48 -17.01
N GLY A 134 19.39 -2.95 -16.99
CA GLY A 134 18.52 -2.90 -15.82
C GLY A 134 18.57 -4.15 -14.94
N ALA A 135 19.09 -5.27 -15.41
CA ALA A 135 19.02 -6.56 -14.71
C ALA A 135 19.56 -6.50 -13.26
N PRO A 136 20.72 -5.86 -12.97
CA PRO A 136 21.22 -5.76 -11.60
C PRO A 136 20.27 -5.02 -10.63
N LEU A 137 19.45 -4.10 -11.16
CA LEU A 137 18.56 -3.26 -10.37
C LEU A 137 17.11 -3.77 -10.34
N THR A 138 16.76 -4.71 -11.22
CA THR A 138 15.39 -5.19 -11.42
C THR A 138 15.29 -6.70 -11.25
N VAL A 139 15.85 -7.49 -12.17
CA VAL A 139 15.75 -8.95 -12.18
C VAL A 139 16.49 -9.58 -11.00
N GLU A 140 17.69 -9.10 -10.72
CA GLU A 140 18.56 -9.62 -9.65
C GLU A 140 18.25 -9.00 -8.29
N ARG A 141 17.39 -7.97 -8.26
CA ARG A 141 16.99 -7.29 -7.04
C ARG A 141 16.31 -8.28 -6.10
N LYS A 142 16.80 -8.31 -4.87
CA LYS A 142 16.30 -9.15 -3.78
C LYS A 142 16.21 -8.33 -2.52
N VAL A 143 15.05 -8.32 -1.88
CA VAL A 143 14.80 -7.67 -0.59
C VAL A 143 14.16 -8.70 0.34
N GLN A 144 14.68 -8.80 1.56
CA GLN A 144 14.20 -9.77 2.54
C GLN A 144 12.87 -9.34 3.15
N PRO A 145 11.95 -10.28 3.40
CA PRO A 145 10.71 -9.99 4.10
C PRO A 145 10.96 -9.71 5.58
N GLU A 146 10.18 -8.80 6.14
CA GLU A 146 9.92 -8.73 7.57
C GLU A 146 8.70 -9.60 7.88
N VAL A 147 8.83 -10.52 8.85
CA VAL A 147 7.80 -11.51 9.20
C VAL A 147 7.37 -11.27 10.63
N THR A 148 6.07 -11.04 10.83
CA THR A 148 5.49 -10.87 12.17
C THR A 148 4.27 -11.77 12.33
N VAL A 149 4.14 -12.38 13.51
CA VAL A 149 2.99 -13.23 13.84
C VAL A 149 2.26 -12.66 15.04
N HIS A 150 0.96 -12.43 14.90
CA HIS A 150 0.13 -11.88 15.96
C HIS A 150 -1.33 -12.34 15.81
N PRO A 151 -2.08 -12.48 16.93
CA PRO A 151 -3.49 -12.80 16.85
C PRO A 151 -4.30 -11.54 16.46
N GLU A 152 -5.42 -11.72 15.77
CA GLU A 152 -6.33 -10.63 15.40
C GLU A 152 -6.91 -9.93 16.63
N ARG A 153 -7.23 -10.74 17.64
CA ARG A 153 -7.80 -10.29 18.93
C ARG A 153 -7.03 -10.90 20.07
N THR A 154 -7.17 -10.32 21.27
CA THR A 154 -6.61 -10.89 22.50
C THR A 154 -7.01 -12.37 22.62
N PRO A 155 -6.03 -13.29 22.66
CA PRO A 155 -6.31 -14.71 22.63
C PRO A 155 -6.96 -15.16 23.95
N SER A 156 -7.98 -16.01 23.85
CA SER A 156 -8.57 -16.72 24.98
C SER A 156 -8.57 -18.21 24.65
N LEU A 157 -8.15 -19.05 25.61
CA LEU A 157 -8.11 -20.50 25.40
C LEU A 157 -9.50 -21.02 25.02
N GLN A 158 -9.54 -21.99 24.10
CA GLN A 158 -10.77 -22.63 23.63
C GLN A 158 -11.76 -21.71 22.88
N LEU A 159 -11.41 -20.45 22.64
CA LEU A 159 -12.20 -19.52 21.83
C LEU A 159 -11.59 -19.35 20.44
N ARG A 160 -12.43 -19.38 19.41
CA ARG A 160 -11.99 -19.16 18.01
C ARG A 160 -11.32 -17.79 17.85
N ASN A 161 -10.20 -17.79 17.15
CA ASN A 161 -9.45 -16.59 16.80
C ASN A 161 -8.75 -16.77 15.44
N LEU A 162 -8.23 -15.69 14.89
CA LEU A 162 -7.38 -15.68 13.71
C LEU A 162 -5.95 -15.37 14.12
N LEU A 163 -4.99 -16.15 13.62
CA LEU A 163 -3.56 -15.86 13.74
C LEU A 163 -3.06 -15.32 12.41
N LEU A 164 -2.46 -14.13 12.44
CA LEU A 164 -2.00 -13.43 11.24
C LEU A 164 -0.48 -13.56 11.13
N CYS A 165 0.00 -14.00 9.98
CA CYS A 165 1.38 -13.89 9.57
C CYS A 165 1.48 -12.76 8.54
N SER A 166 1.91 -11.59 9.01
CA SER A 166 2.12 -10.42 8.17
C SER A 166 3.56 -10.43 7.64
N VAL A 167 3.67 -10.46 6.32
CA VAL A 167 4.94 -10.53 5.59
C VAL A 167 5.06 -9.30 4.71
N THR A 168 6.03 -8.42 5.00
CA THR A 168 6.11 -7.08 4.41
C THR A 168 7.50 -6.76 3.85
N GLY A 169 7.57 -5.77 2.96
CA GLY A 169 8.83 -5.17 2.51
C GLY A 169 9.69 -6.01 1.57
N PHE A 170 9.18 -7.11 1.02
CA PHE A 170 9.97 -8.04 0.22
C PHE A 170 9.90 -7.79 -1.29
N TYR A 171 10.90 -8.29 -2.01
CA TYR A 171 10.96 -8.32 -3.47
C TYR A 171 11.89 -9.46 -3.94
N PRO A 172 11.57 -10.24 -4.98
CA PRO A 172 10.41 -10.13 -5.88
C PRO A 172 9.09 -10.57 -5.23
N GLY A 173 7.98 -10.53 -5.97
CA GLY A 173 6.67 -10.89 -5.42
C GLY A 173 6.43 -12.40 -5.23
N ALA A 174 7.29 -13.25 -5.81
CA ALA A 174 7.18 -14.70 -5.66
C ALA A 174 7.65 -15.12 -4.27
N ILE A 175 6.73 -15.68 -3.48
CA ILE A 175 6.94 -16.05 -2.07
C ILE A 175 6.11 -17.28 -1.73
N GLU A 176 6.61 -18.13 -0.83
CA GLU A 176 5.87 -19.27 -0.28
C GLU A 176 5.72 -19.10 1.24
N ILE A 177 4.50 -19.22 1.73
CA ILE A 177 4.16 -19.04 3.15
C ILE A 177 3.33 -20.22 3.61
N ARG A 178 3.76 -20.89 4.68
CA ARG A 178 3.11 -22.08 5.23
C ARG A 178 2.88 -21.93 6.73
N TRP A 179 1.76 -22.47 7.20
CA TRP A 179 1.43 -22.56 8.61
C TRP A 179 1.72 -23.95 9.15
N PHE A 180 2.19 -24.01 10.40
CA PHE A 180 2.36 -25.24 11.16
C PHE A 180 1.74 -25.08 12.54
N ARG A 181 1.16 -26.16 13.07
CA ARG A 181 0.76 -26.30 14.47
C ARG A 181 1.46 -27.52 15.03
N ASN A 182 2.23 -27.34 16.11
CA ASN A 182 2.99 -28.41 16.77
C ASN A 182 3.85 -29.24 15.79
N GLY A 183 4.44 -28.57 14.78
CA GLY A 183 5.26 -29.18 13.74
C GLY A 183 4.49 -29.82 12.57
N GLN A 184 3.15 -29.83 12.58
CA GLN A 184 2.34 -30.34 11.47
C GLN A 184 1.82 -29.20 10.59
N GLU A 185 2.02 -29.31 9.28
CA GLU A 185 1.55 -28.32 8.30
C GLU A 185 0.03 -28.18 8.33
N GLN A 186 -0.47 -26.94 8.42
CA GLN A 186 -1.88 -26.60 8.42
C GLN A 186 -2.26 -26.03 7.06
N ARG A 187 -3.34 -26.55 6.49
CA ARG A 187 -3.91 -26.08 5.21
C ARG A 187 -5.38 -25.71 5.33
N GLU A 188 -6.12 -26.42 6.18
CA GLU A 188 -7.50 -26.09 6.49
C GLU A 188 -7.56 -24.82 7.34
N GLY A 189 -8.53 -23.95 7.06
CA GLY A 189 -8.66 -22.66 7.77
C GLY A 189 -7.57 -21.64 7.44
N VAL A 190 -6.72 -21.89 6.44
CA VAL A 190 -5.71 -20.93 5.98
C VAL A 190 -6.31 -20.03 4.89
N LEU A 191 -6.19 -18.72 5.10
CA LEU A 191 -6.65 -17.69 4.16
C LEU A 191 -5.51 -16.73 3.85
N ALA A 192 -5.46 -16.18 2.65
CA ALA A 192 -4.47 -15.18 2.27
C ALA A 192 -5.14 -13.96 1.65
N THR A 193 -4.62 -12.76 1.93
CA THR A 193 -5.09 -11.52 1.30
C THR A 193 -4.74 -11.43 -0.19
N GLY A 194 -3.84 -12.31 -0.66
CA GLY A 194 -3.15 -12.14 -1.93
C GLY A 194 -2.01 -11.12 -1.84
N LEU A 195 -1.22 -11.06 -2.91
CA LEU A 195 -0.04 -10.21 -3.01
C LEU A 195 -0.42 -8.76 -3.29
N VAL A 196 0.00 -7.83 -2.42
CA VAL A 196 -0.21 -6.39 -2.57
C VAL A 196 1.09 -5.72 -3.03
N ARG A 197 0.99 -4.86 -4.04
CA ARG A 197 2.11 -4.04 -4.54
C ARG A 197 2.06 -2.67 -3.87
N ASN A 198 3.14 -2.29 -3.18
CA ASN A 198 3.19 -1.06 -2.39
C ASN A 198 3.46 0.21 -3.21
N GLY A 199 3.96 0.06 -4.45
CA GLY A 199 4.34 1.18 -5.32
C GLY A 199 5.77 1.69 -5.11
N ASP A 200 6.51 1.13 -4.15
CA ASP A 200 7.89 1.48 -3.79
C ASP A 200 8.91 0.37 -4.12
N TRP A 201 8.56 -0.52 -5.06
CA TRP A 201 9.32 -1.73 -5.39
C TRP A 201 9.37 -2.81 -4.30
N THR A 202 8.41 -2.80 -3.38
CA THR A 202 8.20 -3.90 -2.44
C THR A 202 6.77 -4.45 -2.53
N PHE A 203 6.59 -5.63 -1.94
CA PHE A 203 5.33 -6.31 -1.80
C PHE A 203 5.01 -6.57 -0.33
N GLN A 204 3.73 -6.86 -0.07
CA GLN A 204 3.26 -7.37 1.20
C GLN A 204 2.15 -8.39 1.01
N THR A 205 1.96 -9.27 1.99
CA THR A 205 0.86 -10.23 2.04
C THR A 205 0.60 -10.61 3.49
N VAL A 206 -0.64 -10.95 3.81
CA VAL A 206 -1.02 -11.50 5.12
C VAL A 206 -1.62 -12.87 4.91
N VAL A 207 -1.10 -13.87 5.63
CA VAL A 207 -1.66 -15.24 5.65
C VAL A 207 -2.22 -15.50 7.03
N MET A 208 -3.53 -15.72 7.08
CA MET A 208 -4.32 -15.95 8.28
C MET A 208 -4.55 -17.44 8.49
N LEU A 209 -4.57 -17.87 9.74
CA LEU A 209 -4.96 -19.22 10.16
C LEU A 209 -6.11 -19.13 11.16
N GLU A 210 -7.24 -19.77 10.84
CA GLU A 210 -8.30 -20.04 11.81
C GLU A 210 -7.81 -21.02 12.86
N MET A 211 -7.87 -20.61 14.13
CA MET A 211 -7.41 -21.44 15.25
C MET A 211 -8.37 -21.37 16.44
N THR A 212 -8.30 -22.41 17.26
CA THR A 212 -8.87 -22.44 18.61
C THR A 212 -7.73 -22.84 19.55
N PRO A 213 -7.02 -21.88 20.16
CA PRO A 213 -5.76 -22.15 20.83
C PRO A 213 -5.96 -22.99 22.10
N GLU A 214 -5.18 -24.05 22.22
CA GLU A 214 -5.06 -24.87 23.42
C GLU A 214 -3.74 -24.57 24.13
N LEU A 215 -3.73 -24.73 25.46
CA LEU A 215 -2.53 -24.44 26.25
C LEU A 215 -1.37 -25.33 25.80
N GLY A 216 -0.25 -24.70 25.46
CA GLY A 216 0.95 -25.41 24.99
C GLY A 216 1.03 -25.58 23.48
N ASP A 217 -0.01 -25.21 22.72
CA ASP A 217 0.10 -25.13 21.27
C ASP A 217 1.19 -24.15 20.85
N VAL A 218 1.97 -24.57 19.85
CA VAL A 218 2.96 -23.75 19.16
C VAL A 218 2.55 -23.67 17.69
N TYR A 219 2.30 -22.44 17.24
CA TYR A 219 2.01 -22.13 15.85
C TYR A 219 3.25 -21.52 15.20
N THR A 220 3.55 -21.91 13.97
CA THR A 220 4.73 -21.42 13.25
C THR A 220 4.33 -20.96 11.86
N CYS A 221 4.66 -19.71 11.52
CA CYS A 221 4.63 -19.23 10.15
C CYS A 221 6.01 -19.43 9.53
N LEU A 222 6.09 -20.24 8.48
CA LEU A 222 7.31 -20.51 7.73
C LEU A 222 7.25 -19.79 6.38
N VAL A 223 8.23 -18.93 6.13
CA VAL A 223 8.33 -18.08 4.94
C VAL A 223 9.56 -18.48 4.16
N ASP A 224 9.37 -18.89 2.91
CA ASP A 224 10.43 -19.13 1.94
C ASP A 224 10.35 -18.09 0.81
N HIS A 225 11.50 -17.49 0.49
CA HIS A 225 11.58 -16.37 -0.43
C HIS A 225 12.97 -16.31 -1.09
N PRO A 226 13.10 -16.00 -2.40
CA PRO A 226 14.38 -16.05 -3.12
C PRO A 226 15.51 -15.13 -2.60
N SER A 227 15.20 -14.19 -1.71
CA SER A 227 16.19 -13.32 -1.05
C SER A 227 16.76 -13.90 0.26
N LEU A 228 16.17 -14.98 0.77
CA LEU A 228 16.61 -15.68 1.97
C LEU A 228 17.53 -16.84 1.59
N LEU A 229 18.55 -17.10 2.43
CA LEU A 229 19.43 -18.27 2.27
C LEU A 229 18.78 -19.56 2.77
N SER A 230 17.92 -19.42 3.78
CA SER A 230 17.10 -20.50 4.34
C SER A 230 15.74 -19.92 4.76
N PRO A 231 14.68 -20.73 4.82
CA PRO A 231 13.36 -20.26 5.24
C PRO A 231 13.39 -19.64 6.63
N VAL A 232 12.58 -18.59 6.83
CA VAL A 232 12.41 -17.93 8.13
C VAL A 232 11.17 -18.50 8.81
N SER A 233 11.29 -18.88 10.07
CA SER A 233 10.19 -19.37 10.89
C SER A 233 9.94 -18.43 12.08
N VAL A 234 8.70 -17.96 12.23
CA VAL A 234 8.27 -17.17 13.38
C VAL A 234 7.25 -17.95 14.18
N GLU A 235 7.52 -18.16 15.46
CA GLU A 235 6.66 -18.90 16.38
C GLU A 235 5.71 -17.97 17.15
N TRP A 236 4.49 -18.46 17.39
CA TRP A 236 3.54 -17.92 18.34
C TRP A 236 3.04 -19.04 19.25
N ARG A 237 2.99 -18.78 20.56
CA ARG A 237 2.63 -19.79 21.57
C ARG A 237 1.33 -19.41 22.24
N ALA A 238 0.43 -20.37 22.33
CA ALA A 238 -0.78 -20.24 23.13
C ALA A 238 -0.40 -20.30 24.61
N GLN A 239 -0.27 -19.14 25.23
CA GLN A 239 -0.02 -19.00 26.67
C GLN A 239 -1.33 -18.64 27.37
N SER A 240 -1.54 -19.20 28.55
CA SER A 240 -2.52 -18.66 29.49
C SER A 240 -2.06 -17.28 29.96
N ASP A 241 -2.97 -16.31 30.11
CA ASP A 241 -2.74 -15.00 30.74
C ASP A 241 -2.28 -15.07 32.22
N CYS A 242 -1.91 -16.25 32.73
CA CYS A 242 -1.15 -16.40 33.96
C CYS A 242 0.27 -15.82 33.77
N SER A 243 0.34 -14.49 33.81
CA SER A 243 1.56 -13.78 34.12
C SER A 243 1.94 -14.11 35.55
N TRP A 244 2.63 -15.25 35.73
CA TRP A 244 3.31 -15.61 36.98
C TRP A 244 4.15 -14.44 37.49
N THR A 245 4.70 -13.63 36.58
CA THR A 245 5.39 -12.37 36.87
C THR A 245 4.49 -11.37 37.60
N LYS A 246 3.25 -11.14 37.16
CA LYS A 246 2.29 -10.26 37.85
C LYS A 246 1.85 -10.84 39.20
N LEU A 247 1.72 -12.17 39.31
CA LEU A 247 1.36 -12.84 40.56
C LEU A 247 2.50 -12.77 41.59
N LEU A 248 3.76 -12.95 41.16
CA LEU A 248 4.96 -12.78 41.98
C LEU A 248 5.14 -11.33 42.45
N ILE A 249 4.87 -10.34 41.59
CA ILE A 249 4.87 -8.92 41.97
C ILE A 249 3.78 -8.64 43.00
N GLY A 250 2.58 -9.21 42.83
CA GLY A 250 1.49 -9.10 43.78
C GLY A 250 1.83 -9.70 45.16
N VAL A 251 2.43 -10.89 45.19
CA VAL A 251 2.86 -11.55 46.44
C VAL A 251 3.98 -10.77 47.12
N ALA A 252 4.97 -10.27 46.36
CA ALA A 252 6.06 -9.45 46.91
C ALA A 252 5.54 -8.14 47.53
N ALA A 253 4.59 -7.47 46.87
CA ALA A 253 3.97 -6.26 47.40
C ALA A 253 3.15 -6.53 48.68
N PHE A 254 2.42 -7.65 48.73
CA PHE A 254 1.65 -8.04 49.91
C PHE A 254 2.54 -8.36 51.12
N LEU A 255 3.61 -9.13 50.90
CA LEU A 255 4.60 -9.44 51.93
C LEU A 255 5.33 -8.17 52.42
N GLY A 256 5.68 -7.26 51.51
CA GLY A 256 6.21 -5.95 51.86
C GLY A 256 5.25 -5.14 52.74
N GLY A 257 3.95 -5.12 52.40
CA GLY A 257 2.95 -4.42 53.22
C GLY A 257 2.81 -4.99 54.64
N LEU A 258 2.87 -6.31 54.80
CA LEU A 258 2.80 -6.99 56.10
C LEU A 258 4.00 -6.66 57.00
N THR A 259 5.21 -6.58 56.45
CA THR A 259 6.39 -6.22 57.23
C THR A 259 6.33 -4.77 57.71
N PHE A 260 5.89 -3.83 56.86
CA PHE A 260 5.67 -2.44 57.26
C PHE A 260 4.60 -2.30 58.34
N LEU A 261 3.49 -3.04 58.26
CA LEU A 261 2.45 -3.05 59.29
C LEU A 261 2.97 -3.59 60.63
N LEU A 262 3.70 -4.70 60.62
CA LEU A 262 4.27 -5.28 61.85
C LEU A 262 5.26 -4.33 62.52
N VAL A 263 6.17 -3.71 61.74
CA VAL A 263 7.11 -2.71 62.26
C VAL A 263 6.37 -1.51 62.80
N GLY A 264 5.34 -1.01 62.10
CA GLY A 264 4.49 0.07 62.55
C GLY A 264 3.78 -0.24 63.88
N ILE A 265 3.23 -1.45 64.04
CA ILE A 265 2.60 -1.90 65.29
C ILE A 265 3.63 -1.97 66.42
N ILE A 266 4.82 -2.52 66.17
CA ILE A 266 5.89 -2.60 67.19
C ILE A 266 6.30 -1.20 67.64
N ILE A 267 6.50 -0.27 66.71
CA ILE A 267 6.81 1.13 67.04
C ILE A 267 5.66 1.77 67.81
N HIS A 268 4.40 1.56 67.40
CA HIS A 268 3.24 2.12 68.09
C HIS A 268 3.07 1.58 69.52
N VAL A 269 3.27 0.28 69.72
CA VAL A 269 3.23 -0.36 71.05
C VAL A 269 4.37 0.15 71.92
N ARG A 270 5.59 0.26 71.39
CA ARG A 270 6.73 0.85 72.14
C ARG A 270 6.48 2.31 72.49
N ALA A 271 5.90 3.11 71.59
CA ALA A 271 5.54 4.50 71.84
C ALA A 271 4.42 4.62 72.89
N ARG A 272 3.42 3.73 72.87
CA ARG A 272 2.41 3.66 73.94
C ARG A 272 3.02 3.30 75.29
N LYS A 273 3.95 2.34 75.31
CA LYS A 273 4.62 1.93 76.56
C LYS A 273 5.44 3.07 77.17
N GLY A 274 6.20 3.81 76.36
CA GLY A 274 6.91 5.02 76.81
C GLY A 274 5.99 6.17 77.26
N ARG A 275 4.82 6.35 76.64
CA ARG A 275 3.84 7.38 77.02
C ARG A 275 3.11 7.08 78.33
N VAL A 276 2.90 5.80 78.65
CA VAL A 276 2.37 5.35 79.95
C VAL A 276 3.42 5.53 81.05
N GLU A 277 4.70 5.31 80.76
CA GLU A 277 5.82 5.53 81.68
C GLU A 277 6.07 7.01 81.98
N THR A 278 5.85 7.90 81.00
CA THR A 278 5.99 9.37 81.19
C THR A 278 4.78 9.99 81.92
N GLN A 279 3.59 9.41 81.82
CA GLN A 279 2.41 9.85 82.60
C GLN A 279 2.46 9.42 84.07
N LEU A 280 3.18 8.34 84.41
CA LEU A 280 3.35 7.89 85.80
C LEU A 280 4.44 8.66 86.57
N SER A 281 5.28 9.45 85.89
CA SER A 281 6.39 10.21 86.49
C SER A 281 6.09 11.72 86.64
N GLY A 282 4.86 12.15 86.33
CA GLY A 282 4.47 13.57 86.24
C GLY A 282 3.54 14.10 87.33
N ASP A 283 3.27 13.34 88.40
CA ASP A 283 2.50 13.80 89.56
C ASP A 283 3.33 13.59 90.85
N GLU A 284 4.17 14.58 91.20
CA GLU A 284 4.60 14.77 92.59
C GLU A 284 4.59 16.28 92.93
N PRO A 285 3.85 16.72 93.96
CA PRO A 285 3.69 18.13 94.30
C PRO A 285 4.73 18.59 95.33
N HIS A 286 5.34 19.75 95.08
CA HIS A 286 5.86 20.66 96.11
C HIS A 286 5.85 22.11 95.61
#